data_AF-A0ABC8QVD1-F1
#
_entry.id   AF-A0ABC8QVD1-F1
#
_cell.length_a   1.000
_cell.length_b   1.000
_cell.length_c   1.000
_cell.angle_alpha   90.00
_cell.angle_beta   90.00
_cell.angle_gamma   90.00
#
_symmetry.space_group_name_H-M   'P 1'
#
loop_
_entity.id
_entity.type
_entity.pdbx_description
1 polymer ?
#
loop_
_entity_poly.entity_id
_entity_poly.type
_entity_poly.pdbx_seq_one_letter_code
_entity_poly.pdbx_strand_id
1 'polypeptide(L)'
;MEEEATPITEDQRFEAMLGLKKSGYIRGLGAGPKPTTSTDGQRIRAQLEKENKELKRQDETNRMRWESLERENSELTLRLESLASNMHVEIQTQVHVVLQTQLTTFFRHMKESGQIFISLHCDRC
;
A
#
# COMPACT_ATOMS: atom_id res chain seq x y z
N MET A 1 67.35 37.50 33.84
CA MET A 1 66.08 37.99 33.28
C MET A 1 65.52 36.85 32.48
N GLU A 2 64.63 36.07 33.09
CA GLU A 2 63.93 34.99 32.39
C GLU A 2 62.84 35.64 31.54
N GLU A 3 62.95 35.47 30.24
CA GLU A 3 61.98 35.95 29.26
C GLU A 3 60.79 34.99 29.32
N GLU A 4 59.77 35.36 30.09
CA GLU A 4 58.51 34.64 30.18
C GLU A 4 57.87 34.57 28.79
N ALA A 5 58.01 33.42 28.13
CA ALA A 5 57.37 33.16 26.85
C ALA A 5 55.85 33.25 27.03
N THR A 6 55.24 34.23 26.37
CA THR A 6 53.79 34.43 26.43
C THR A 6 53.08 33.16 25.93
N PRO A 7 52.08 32.66 26.67
CA PRO A 7 51.41 31.42 26.30
C PRO A 7 50.65 31.60 24.98
N ILE A 8 50.98 30.77 23.98
CA ILE A 8 50.29 30.75 22.68
C ILE A 8 48.79 30.56 22.89
N THR A 9 48.00 31.47 22.31
CA THR A 9 46.53 31.46 22.42
C THR A 9 45.91 30.30 21.65
N GLU A 10 44.72 29.84 22.04
CA GLU A 10 44.01 28.76 21.33
C GLU A 10 43.81 29.09 19.85
N ASP A 11 43.60 30.38 19.54
CA ASP A 11 43.44 30.81 18.17
C ASP A 11 44.70 30.65 17.32
N GLN A 12 45.86 30.92 17.91
CA GLN A 12 47.15 30.69 17.27
C GLN A 12 47.46 29.20 17.12
N ARG A 13 47.07 28.36 18.10
CA ARG A 13 47.20 26.89 17.99
C ARG A 13 46.30 26.34 16.88
N PHE A 14 45.07 26.83 16.79
CA PHE A 14 44.09 26.43 15.79
C PHE A 14 44.52 26.85 14.38
N GLU A 15 45.05 28.07 14.23
CA GLU A 15 45.64 28.55 12.98
C GLU A 15 46.92 27.81 12.59
N ALA A 16 47.77 27.45 13.55
CA ALA A 16 48.96 26.64 13.29
C ALA A 16 48.61 25.21 12.84
N MET A 17 47.54 24.62 13.38
CA MET A 17 47.10 23.26 13.04
C MET A 17 46.42 23.18 11.67
N LEU A 18 45.55 24.14 11.35
CA LEU A 18 44.72 24.11 10.15
C LEU A 18 45.30 24.95 9.00
N GLY A 19 46.20 25.88 9.32
CA GLY A 19 46.64 26.95 8.46
C GLY A 19 45.60 28.08 8.39
N LEU A 20 46.10 29.33 8.28
CA LEU A 20 45.31 30.57 8.19
C LEU A 20 44.14 30.52 7.19
N LYS A 21 44.29 29.78 6.08
CA LYS A 21 43.24 29.66 5.04
C LYS A 21 42.08 28.74 5.40
N LYS A 22 42.32 27.64 6.15
CA LYS A 22 41.25 26.70 6.53
C LYS A 22 40.59 27.09 7.84
N SER A 23 41.35 27.68 8.77
CA SER A 23 40.82 28.18 10.04
C SER A 23 39.75 29.25 9.83
N GLY A 24 39.96 30.18 8.89
CA GLY A 24 38.98 31.22 8.55
C GLY A 24 37.65 30.65 8.03
N TYR A 25 37.71 29.64 7.16
CA TYR A 25 36.50 28.97 6.66
C TYR A 25 35.77 28.21 7.78
N ILE A 26 36.49 27.45 8.61
CA ILE A 26 35.90 26.65 9.71
C ILE A 26 35.30 27.57 10.79
N ARG A 27 35.92 28.72 11.06
CA ARG A 27 35.38 29.76 11.96
C ARG A 27 34.19 30.53 11.38
N GLY A 28 33.76 30.22 10.15
CA GLY A 28 32.65 30.92 9.50
C GLY A 28 32.97 32.34 9.05
N LEU A 29 34.25 32.73 9.01
CA LEU A 29 34.69 34.07 8.62
C LEU A 29 34.69 34.28 7.11
N GLY A 30 34.33 33.27 6.31
CA GLY A 30 34.30 33.35 4.85
C GLY A 30 35.65 33.53 4.17
N ALA A 31 36.73 33.78 4.93
CA ALA A 31 38.08 33.92 4.44
C ALA A 31 38.72 32.55 4.22
N GLY A 32 38.82 32.16 2.94
CA GLY A 32 39.45 30.93 2.49
C GLY A 32 38.71 30.33 1.29
N PRO A 33 39.38 29.56 0.42
CA PRO A 33 38.68 28.87 -0.66
C PRO A 33 37.65 27.91 -0.05
N LYS A 34 36.40 28.01 -0.50
CA LYS A 34 35.35 27.03 -0.16
C LYS A 34 35.95 25.63 -0.38
N PRO A 35 35.87 24.71 0.59
CA PRO A 35 36.37 23.35 0.43
C PRO A 35 35.78 22.79 -0.85
N THR A 36 36.62 22.66 -1.87
CA THR A 36 36.25 21.98 -3.10
C THR A 36 35.98 20.55 -2.69
N THR A 37 34.79 20.04 -3.01
CA THR A 37 34.54 18.61 -2.91
C THR A 37 35.68 17.90 -3.62
N SER A 38 36.38 17.02 -2.90
CA SER A 38 37.43 16.22 -3.52
C SER A 38 36.86 15.51 -4.74
N THR A 39 37.71 15.16 -5.69
CA THR A 39 37.31 14.31 -6.84
C THR A 39 36.52 13.08 -6.38
N ASP A 40 36.85 12.53 -5.21
CA ASP A 40 36.10 11.43 -4.59
C ASP A 40 34.71 11.84 -4.12
N GLY A 41 34.56 13.02 -3.49
CA GLY A 41 33.25 13.55 -3.11
C GLY A 41 32.35 13.84 -4.32
N GLN A 42 32.93 14.25 -5.44
CA GLN A 42 32.20 14.40 -6.71
C GLN A 42 31.76 13.05 -7.28
N ARG A 43 32.63 12.04 -7.24
CA ARG A 43 32.31 10.66 -7.67
C ARG A 43 31.19 10.04 -6.83
N ILE A 44 31.28 10.15 -5.50
CA ILE A 44 30.25 9.63 -4.58
C ILE A 44 28.91 10.29 -4.86
N ARG A 45 28.88 11.61 -5.06
CA ARG A 45 27.66 12.34 -5.39
C ARG A 45 27.05 11.87 -6.71
N ALA A 46 27.86 11.73 -7.76
CA ALA A 46 27.39 11.26 -9.06
C ALA A 46 26.82 9.83 -8.98
N GLN A 47 27.43 8.97 -8.16
CA GLN A 47 26.93 7.62 -7.92
C GLN A 47 25.59 7.63 -7.18
N LEU A 48 25.46 8.40 -6.10
CA LEU A 48 24.19 8.55 -5.35
C LEU A 48 23.08 9.14 -6.23
N GLU A 49 23.39 10.08 -7.12
CA GLU A 49 22.42 10.62 -8.07
C GLU A 49 21.94 9.57 -9.07
N LYS A 50 22.85 8.69 -9.53
CA LYS A 50 22.49 7.58 -10.41
C LYS A 50 21.60 6.56 -9.69
N GLU A 51 21.97 6.17 -8.47
CA GLU A 51 21.20 5.24 -7.65
C GLU A 51 19.81 5.80 -7.33
N ASN A 52 19.71 7.09 -6.95
CA ASN A 52 18.42 7.75 -6.72
C ASN A 52 17.54 7.78 -7.97
N LYS A 53 18.12 7.99 -9.16
CA LYS A 53 17.36 7.94 -10.42
C LYS A 53 16.81 6.55 -10.68
N GLU A 54 17.61 5.50 -10.45
CA GLU A 54 17.15 4.13 -10.64
C GLU A 54 16.07 3.75 -9.62
N LEU A 55 16.27 4.11 -8.34
CA LEU A 55 15.27 3.87 -7.30
C LEU A 55 13.93 4.53 -7.62
N LYS A 56 13.94 5.78 -8.09
CA LYS A 56 12.70 6.46 -8.54
C LYS A 56 12.02 5.73 -9.70
N ARG A 57 12.80 5.20 -10.64
CA ARG A 57 12.27 4.45 -11.78
C ARG A 57 11.64 3.12 -11.33
N GLN A 58 12.26 2.44 -10.37
CA GLN A 58 11.74 1.22 -9.76
C GLN A 58 10.49 1.48 -8.94
N ASP A 59 10.48 2.54 -8.14
CA ASP A 59 9.31 2.96 -7.35
C ASP A 59 8.10 3.23 -8.24
N GLU A 60 8.29 3.99 -9.32
CA GLU A 60 7.23 4.26 -10.30
C GLU A 60 6.75 2.97 -11.00
N THR A 61 7.67 2.08 -11.35
CA THR A 61 7.32 0.77 -11.94
C THR A 61 6.49 -0.07 -10.97
N ASN A 62 6.89 -0.10 -9.70
CA ASN A 62 6.18 -0.83 -8.66
C ASN A 62 4.81 -0.21 -8.38
N ARG A 63 4.70 1.11 -8.36
CA ARG A 63 3.44 1.85 -8.21
C ARG A 63 2.45 1.48 -9.31
N MET A 64 2.89 1.52 -10.57
CA MET A 64 2.06 1.15 -11.73
C MET A 64 1.64 -0.33 -11.67
N ARG A 65 2.53 -1.22 -11.24
CA ARG A 65 2.22 -2.64 -11.04
C ARG A 65 1.18 -2.84 -9.93
N TRP A 66 1.32 -2.14 -8.81
CA TRP A 66 0.36 -2.19 -7.70
C TRP A 66 -1.02 -1.71 -8.13
N GLU A 67 -1.12 -0.57 -8.81
CA GLU A 67 -2.40 -0.08 -9.33
C GLU A 67 -3.05 -1.07 -10.31
N SER A 68 -2.25 -1.73 -11.16
CA SER A 68 -2.76 -2.74 -12.09
C SER A 68 -3.34 -3.95 -11.34
N LEU A 69 -2.63 -4.45 -10.33
CA LEU A 69 -3.08 -5.57 -9.51
C LEU A 69 -4.33 -5.19 -8.70
N GLU A 70 -4.41 -3.96 -8.21
CA GLU A 70 -5.58 -3.48 -7.46
C GLU A 70 -6.83 -3.42 -8.35
N ARG A 71 -6.69 -2.96 -9.60
CA ARG A 71 -7.78 -2.99 -10.59
C ARG A 71 -8.24 -4.42 -10.88
N GLU A 72 -7.30 -5.32 -11.15
CA GLU A 72 -7.61 -6.74 -11.43
C GLU A 72 -8.29 -7.41 -10.23
N ASN A 73 -7.80 -7.17 -9.02
CA ASN A 73 -8.38 -7.74 -7.81
C ASN A 73 -9.79 -7.20 -7.53
N SER A 74 -10.02 -5.91 -7.80
CA SER A 74 -11.36 -5.32 -7.73
C SER A 74 -12.32 -5.96 -8.74
N GLU A 75 -11.86 -6.17 -9.98
CA GLU A 75 -12.64 -6.83 -11.02
C GLU A 75 -12.97 -8.29 -10.65
N LEU A 76 -11.99 -9.04 -10.14
CA LEU A 76 -12.19 -10.41 -9.68
C LEU A 76 -13.17 -10.49 -8.51
N THR A 77 -13.11 -9.53 -7.58
CA THR A 77 -14.04 -9.46 -6.46
C THR A 77 -15.48 -9.27 -6.95
N LEU A 78 -15.71 -8.31 -7.85
CA LEU A 78 -17.04 -8.09 -8.44
C LEU A 78 -17.56 -9.31 -9.21
N ARG A 79 -16.67 -10.01 -9.94
CA ARG A 79 -17.03 -11.25 -10.64
C ARG A 79 -17.44 -12.37 -9.68
N LEU A 80 -16.70 -12.53 -8.58
CA LEU A 80 -17.03 -13.52 -7.56
C LEU A 80 -18.36 -13.22 -6.87
N GLU A 81 -18.62 -11.96 -6.53
CA GLU A 81 -19.89 -11.54 -5.94
C GLU A 81 -21.06 -11.78 -6.90
N SER A 82 -20.89 -11.43 -8.18
CA SER A 82 -21.90 -11.69 -9.21
C SER A 82 -22.16 -13.18 -9.38
N LEU A 83 -21.11 -14.00 -9.46
CA LEU A 83 -21.25 -15.45 -9.57
C LEU A 83 -21.97 -16.05 -8.36
N ALA A 84 -21.60 -15.64 -7.15
CA ALA A 84 -22.23 -16.09 -5.92
C ALA A 84 -23.71 -15.71 -5.85
N SER A 85 -24.05 -14.47 -6.25
CA SER A 85 -25.43 -14.01 -6.32
C SER A 85 -26.26 -14.81 -7.33
N ASN A 86 -25.73 -15.01 -8.54
CA ASN A 86 -26.39 -15.78 -9.59
C ASN A 86 -26.65 -17.23 -9.15
N MET A 87 -25.62 -17.90 -8.59
CA MET A 87 -25.77 -19.25 -8.04
C MET A 87 -26.81 -19.31 -6.93
N HIS A 88 -26.86 -18.31 -6.05
CA HIS A 88 -27.86 -18.26 -4.98
C HIS A 88 -29.28 -18.21 -5.54
N VAL A 89 -29.52 -17.36 -6.54
CA VAL A 89 -30.83 -17.22 -7.21
C VAL A 89 -31.21 -18.51 -7.93
N GLU A 90 -30.27 -19.13 -8.66
CA GLU A 90 -30.51 -20.39 -9.36
C GLU A 90 -30.89 -21.51 -8.39
N ILE A 91 -30.13 -21.67 -7.30
CA ILE A 91 -30.42 -22.68 -6.28
C ILE A 91 -31.79 -22.42 -5.63
N GLN A 92 -32.09 -21.18 -5.24
CA GLN A 92 -33.39 -20.83 -4.67
C GLN A 92 -34.54 -21.16 -5.64
N THR A 93 -34.36 -20.86 -6.92
CA THR A 93 -35.36 -21.14 -7.96
C THR A 93 -35.57 -22.65 -8.11
N GLN A 94 -34.49 -23.43 -8.17
CA GLN A 94 -34.57 -24.89 -8.26
C GLN A 94 -35.26 -25.50 -7.05
N VAL A 95 -34.90 -25.08 -5.83
CA VAL A 95 -35.53 -25.54 -4.59
C VAL A 95 -37.03 -25.20 -4.60
N HIS A 96 -37.40 -24.00 -5.02
CA HIS A 96 -38.81 -23.60 -5.12
C HIS A 96 -39.59 -24.49 -6.09
N VAL A 97 -39.04 -24.75 -7.28
CA VAL A 97 -39.67 -25.63 -8.29
C VAL A 97 -39.84 -27.04 -7.77
N VAL A 98 -38.82 -27.60 -7.12
CA VAL A 98 -38.89 -28.95 -6.53
C VAL A 98 -39.98 -29.01 -5.46
N LEU A 99 -40.01 -28.06 -4.52
CA LEU A 99 -41.03 -28.03 -3.47
C LEU A 99 -42.44 -27.89 -4.04
N GLN A 100 -42.65 -26.98 -4.99
CA GLN A 100 -43.95 -26.80 -5.65
C GLN A 100 -44.40 -28.08 -6.36
N THR A 101 -43.49 -28.76 -7.06
CA THR A 101 -43.78 -29.99 -7.78
C THR A 101 -44.15 -31.12 -6.82
N GLN A 102 -43.41 -31.27 -5.72
CA GLN A 102 -43.69 -32.28 -4.69
C GLN A 102 -45.04 -32.04 -4.02
N LEU A 103 -45.33 -30.80 -3.60
CA LEU A 103 -46.62 -30.44 -3.01
C LEU A 103 -47.77 -30.69 -3.99
N THR A 104 -47.62 -30.26 -5.24
CA THR A 104 -48.66 -30.45 -6.27
C THR A 104 -48.91 -31.95 -6.52
N THR A 105 -47.86 -32.76 -6.57
CA THR A 105 -47.96 -34.20 -6.74
C THR A 105 -48.64 -34.85 -5.53
N PHE A 106 -48.27 -34.45 -4.32
CA PHE A 106 -48.88 -34.92 -3.08
C PHE A 106 -50.37 -34.59 -3.01
N PHE A 107 -50.76 -33.33 -3.24
CA PHE A 107 -52.16 -32.92 -3.23
C PHE A 107 -52.99 -33.63 -4.31
N ARG A 108 -52.41 -33.85 -5.49
CA ARG A 108 -53.04 -34.64 -6.56
C ARG A 108 -53.28 -36.08 -6.10
N HIS A 109 -52.28 -36.73 -5.51
CA HIS A 109 -52.42 -38.08 -4.99
C HIS A 109 -53.47 -38.17 -3.88
N MET A 110 -53.50 -37.23 -2.94
CA MET A 110 -54.55 -37.17 -1.91
C MET A 110 -55.96 -36.99 -2.50
N LYS A 111 -56.09 -36.22 -3.59
CA LYS A 111 -57.36 -36.06 -4.30
C LYS A 111 -57.81 -37.36 -4.96
N GLU A 112 -56.89 -38.05 -5.62
CA GLU A 112 -57.15 -39.31 -6.32
C GLU A 112 -57.42 -40.47 -5.37
N SER A 113 -56.79 -40.49 -4.20
CA SER A 113 -57.00 -41.52 -3.16
C SER A 113 -58.28 -41.29 -2.33
N GLY A 114 -59.05 -40.24 -2.60
CA GLY A 114 -60.29 -39.92 -1.88
C GLY A 114 -60.07 -39.46 -0.43
N GLN A 115 -58.84 -39.06 -0.07
CA GLN A 115 -58.46 -38.66 1.29
C GLN A 115 -58.74 -37.16 1.59
N ILE A 116 -59.29 -36.41 0.63
CA ILE A 116 -59.67 -35.01 0.85
C ILE A 116 -61.04 -34.94 1.56
N PHE A 117 -61.03 -34.73 2.87
CA PHE A 117 -62.15 -34.12 3.61
C PHE A 117 -61.95 -32.60 3.62
N ILE A 118 -62.65 -31.87 2.75
CA ILE A 118 -62.79 -30.42 2.94
C ILE A 118 -63.81 -30.23 4.08
N SER A 119 -63.33 -30.02 5.31
CA SER A 119 -64.13 -29.33 6.33
C SER A 119 -63.75 -27.85 6.29
N LEU A 120 -64.36 -27.13 5.35
CA LEU A 120 -64.54 -25.68 5.47
C LEU A 120 -65.83 -25.46 6.25
N HIS A 121 -65.79 -25.67 7.56
CA HIS A 121 -66.75 -25.05 8.48
C HIS A 121 -65.97 -24.09 9.38
N CYS A 122 -65.87 -22.85 8.92
CA CYS A 122 -65.80 -21.70 9.81
C CYS A 122 -67.10 -20.92 9.60
N ASP A 123 -68.19 -21.45 10.16
CA ASP A 123 -69.33 -20.62 10.52
C ASP A 123 -68.94 -19.86 11.78
N ARG A 124 -68.89 -18.53 11.69
CA ARG A 124 -69.22 -17.67 12.84
C ARG A 124 -69.80 -16.36 12.34
N CYS A 125 -71.09 -16.23 12.63
CA CYS A 125 -71.79 -15.01 12.99
C CYS A 125 -70.98 -14.12 13.94
#